data_AF-A0A6J4JZ13-F1
#
_entry.id   AF-A0A6J4JZ13-F1
#
_cell.length_a   1.000
_cell.length_b   1.000
_cell.length_c   1.000
_cell.angle_alpha   90.00
_cell.angle_beta   90.00
_cell.angle_gamma   90.00
#
_symmetry.space_group_name_H-M   'P 1'
#
loop_
_entity.id
_entity.type
_entity.pdbx_description
1 polymer ?
#
loop_
_entity_poly.entity_id
_entity_poly.type
_entity_poly.pdbx_seq_one_letter_code
_entity_poly.pdbx_strand_id
1 'polypeptide(L)'
;MFITNREEMFRAALKVFYRDGVKDLTERKIVHAAGIDPESFFAQFNNKEEFVRQAVEFTLEEQKQQETGLLHPANNPLEEIILLGRRWIKPLPHIHPSYFIQLQYFYPQAWQAYTRYTQMHLYFMMYELVNQGIAQGYLQTHINPDIVAKVL
;
A
#
# COMPACT_ATOMS: atom_id res chain seq x y z
N MET A 1 19.79 -15.89 -10.33
CA MET A 1 18.83 -15.71 -11.45
C MET A 1 18.43 -14.26 -11.42
N PHE A 2 18.74 -13.48 -12.46
CA PHE A 2 18.39 -12.07 -12.51
C PHE A 2 16.89 -11.92 -12.79
N ILE A 3 16.22 -11.03 -12.08
CA ILE A 3 14.79 -10.77 -12.27
C ILE A 3 14.63 -9.82 -13.47
N THR A 4 14.01 -10.28 -14.54
CA THR A 4 13.77 -9.47 -15.74
C THR A 4 12.42 -8.74 -15.71
N ASN A 5 11.52 -9.14 -14.79
CA ASN A 5 10.19 -8.53 -14.66
C ASN A 5 10.21 -7.40 -13.61
N ARG A 6 9.88 -6.19 -14.05
CA ARG A 6 9.83 -4.97 -13.22
C ARG A 6 8.92 -5.13 -11.98
N GLU A 7 7.82 -5.86 -12.11
CA GLU A 7 6.91 -6.09 -10.98
C GLU A 7 7.54 -7.01 -9.93
N GLU A 8 8.15 -8.12 -10.35
CA GLU A 8 8.84 -9.05 -9.46
C GLU A 8 10.01 -8.37 -8.74
N MET A 9 10.71 -7.49 -9.46
CA MET A 9 11.80 -6.66 -8.95
C MET A 9 11.29 -5.72 -7.84
N PHE A 10 10.17 -5.01 -8.07
CA PHE A 10 9.57 -4.17 -7.03
C PHE A 10 9.09 -4.99 -5.83
N ARG A 11 8.43 -6.13 -6.03
CA ARG A 11 8.00 -7.03 -4.94
C ARG A 11 9.18 -7.50 -4.11
N ALA A 12 10.30 -7.85 -4.74
CA ALA A 12 11.50 -8.31 -4.05
C ALA A 12 12.11 -7.19 -3.19
N ALA A 13 12.23 -5.98 -3.74
CA ALA A 13 12.73 -4.82 -3.00
C ALA A 13 11.80 -4.41 -1.85
N LEU A 14 10.49 -4.38 -2.07
CA LEU A 14 9.48 -4.04 -1.05
C LEU A 14 9.54 -4.98 0.15
N LYS A 15 9.80 -6.28 -0.05
CA LYS A 15 9.99 -7.22 1.07
C LYS A 15 11.14 -6.78 1.99
N VAL A 16 12.23 -6.27 1.42
CA VAL A 16 13.35 -5.74 2.19
C VAL A 16 12.97 -4.42 2.86
N PHE A 17 12.26 -3.53 2.17
CA PHE A 17 11.82 -2.26 2.75
C PHE A 17 10.88 -2.47 3.95
N TYR A 18 9.94 -3.40 3.83
CA TYR A 18 9.06 -3.77 4.94
C TYR A 18 9.80 -4.46 6.05
N ARG A 19 10.80 -5.32 5.78
CA ARG A 19 11.53 -6.02 6.84
C ARG A 19 12.50 -5.11 7.61
N ASP A 20 13.26 -4.29 6.88
CA ASP A 20 14.43 -3.57 7.41
C ASP A 20 14.18 -2.07 7.60
N GLY A 21 13.04 -1.56 7.10
CA GLY A 21 12.82 -0.13 6.95
C GLY A 21 13.55 0.46 5.74
N VAL A 22 13.46 1.78 5.59
CA VAL A 22 14.00 2.50 4.43
C VAL A 22 15.12 3.49 4.78
N LYS A 23 15.43 3.68 6.06
CA LYS A 23 16.44 4.65 6.52
C LYS A 23 17.83 4.44 5.92
N ASP A 24 18.34 3.20 5.94
CA ASP A 24 19.71 2.88 5.55
C ASP A 24 19.81 2.30 4.12
N LEU A 25 18.89 2.69 3.23
CA LEU A 25 18.87 2.24 1.85
C LEU A 25 19.97 2.89 1.01
N THR A 26 20.66 2.05 0.26
CA THR A 26 21.64 2.41 -0.76
C THR A 26 21.24 1.77 -2.07
N GLU A 27 21.67 2.33 -3.21
CA GLU A 27 21.42 1.74 -4.53
C GLU A 27 21.94 0.30 -4.60
N ARG A 28 23.11 0.02 -4.01
CA ARG A 28 23.64 -1.34 -3.91
C ARG A 28 22.71 -2.30 -3.16
N LYS A 29 22.11 -1.85 -2.04
CA LYS A 29 21.12 -2.67 -1.31
C LYS A 29 19.86 -2.88 -2.15
N ILE A 30 19.42 -1.86 -2.88
CA ILE A 30 18.25 -1.95 -3.76
C ILE A 30 18.51 -2.93 -4.89
N VAL A 31 19.59 -2.76 -5.65
CA VAL A 31 20.03 -3.67 -6.73
C VAL A 31 20.08 -5.11 -6.25
N HIS A 32 20.70 -5.35 -5.08
CA HIS A 32 20.77 -6.68 -4.48
C HIS A 32 19.39 -7.23 -4.09
N ALA A 33 18.55 -6.42 -3.44
CA ALA A 33 17.20 -6.82 -3.03
C ALA A 33 16.27 -7.07 -4.22
N ALA A 34 16.43 -6.28 -5.27
CA ALA A 34 15.68 -6.31 -6.51
C ALA A 34 16.13 -7.44 -7.46
N GLY A 35 17.28 -8.08 -7.21
CA GLY A 35 17.80 -9.16 -8.04
C GLY A 35 18.22 -8.72 -9.44
N ILE A 36 18.66 -7.47 -9.59
CA ILE A 36 19.15 -6.88 -10.85
C ILE A 36 20.63 -6.52 -10.72
N ASP A 37 21.28 -6.16 -11.82
CA ASP A 37 22.63 -5.58 -11.83
C ASP A 37 22.58 -4.03 -11.82
N PRO A 38 23.70 -3.35 -11.51
CA PRO A 38 23.74 -1.89 -11.49
C PRO A 38 23.45 -1.23 -12.83
N GLU A 39 23.88 -1.81 -13.96
CA GLU A 39 23.65 -1.24 -15.29
C GLU A 39 22.14 -1.22 -15.60
N SER A 40 21.47 -2.34 -15.34
CA SER A 40 20.01 -2.48 -15.45
C SER A 40 19.25 -1.51 -14.55
N PHE A 41 19.77 -1.19 -13.36
CA PHE A 41 19.17 -0.20 -12.46
C PHE A 41 19.30 1.22 -13.04
N PHE A 42 20.51 1.65 -13.39
CA PHE A 42 20.75 3.00 -13.89
C PHE A 42 20.16 3.24 -15.29
N ALA A 43 19.89 2.19 -16.06
CA ALA A 43 19.15 2.27 -17.32
C ALA A 43 17.65 2.59 -17.12
N GLN A 44 17.09 2.28 -15.95
CA GLN A 44 15.64 2.39 -15.67
C GLN A 44 15.28 3.46 -14.63
N PHE A 45 16.23 3.79 -13.74
CA PHE A 45 16.01 4.68 -12.61
C PHE A 45 17.16 5.68 -12.50
N ASN A 46 16.83 6.95 -12.28
CA ASN A 46 17.83 7.99 -12.12
C ASN A 46 18.56 7.90 -10.77
N ASN A 47 17.85 7.44 -9.72
CA ASN A 47 18.38 7.32 -8.36
C ASN A 47 17.50 6.38 -7.50
N LYS A 48 17.96 6.12 -6.27
CA LYS A 48 17.21 5.31 -5.30
C LYS A 48 15.85 5.91 -4.92
N GLU A 49 15.72 7.22 -4.86
CA GLU A 49 14.48 7.90 -4.47
C GLU A 49 13.38 7.63 -5.49
N GLU A 50 13.71 7.69 -6.78
CA GLU A 50 12.80 7.33 -7.86
C GLU A 50 12.39 5.85 -7.78
N PHE A 51 13.34 4.94 -7.56
CA PHE A 51 13.04 3.53 -7.41
C PHE A 51 12.05 3.31 -6.24
N VAL A 52 12.33 3.88 -5.07
CA VAL A 52 11.47 3.73 -3.88
C VAL A 52 10.08 4.26 -4.15
N ARG A 53 9.95 5.45 -4.78
CA ARG A 53 8.66 6.01 -5.17
C ARG A 53 7.87 5.06 -6.06
N GLN A 54 8.49 4.57 -7.14
CA GLN A 54 7.82 3.69 -8.09
C GLN A 54 7.46 2.32 -7.49
N ALA A 55 8.31 1.77 -6.62
CA ALA A 55 8.01 0.53 -5.90
C ALA A 55 6.81 0.71 -4.95
N VAL A 56 6.73 1.85 -4.26
CA VAL A 56 5.58 2.18 -3.42
C VAL A 56 4.32 2.37 -4.26
N GLU A 57 4.37 3.15 -5.34
CA GLU A 57 3.22 3.32 -6.25
C GLU A 57 2.71 1.98 -6.79
N PHE A 58 3.61 1.09 -7.19
CA PHE A 58 3.29 -0.25 -7.64
C PHE A 58 2.51 -1.03 -6.56
N THR A 59 3.00 -1.08 -5.32
CA THR A 59 2.28 -1.83 -4.27
C THR A 59 0.93 -1.23 -3.90
N LEU A 60 0.75 0.09 -4.06
CA LEU A 60 -0.51 0.76 -3.77
C LEU A 60 -1.54 0.45 -4.84
N GLU A 61 -1.13 0.42 -6.10
CA GLU A 61 -2.02 0.04 -7.20
C GLU A 61 -2.43 -1.43 -7.09
N GLU A 62 -1.51 -2.32 -6.69
CA GLU A 62 -1.87 -3.70 -6.38
C GLU A 62 -2.88 -3.84 -5.25
N GLN A 63 -2.72 -3.06 -4.18
CA GLN A 63 -3.67 -3.05 -3.07
C GLN A 63 -5.05 -2.61 -3.56
N LYS A 64 -5.09 -1.52 -4.35
CA LYS A 64 -6.30 -0.99 -4.97
C LYS A 64 -7.07 -2.04 -5.77
N GLN A 65 -6.36 -2.80 -6.61
CA GLN A 65 -6.95 -3.86 -7.44
C GLN A 65 -7.48 -5.02 -6.60
N GLN A 66 -6.74 -5.42 -5.57
CA GLN A 66 -7.15 -6.48 -4.67
C GLN A 66 -8.38 -6.07 -3.86
N GLU A 67 -8.43 -4.83 -3.37
CA GLU A 67 -9.57 -4.28 -2.64
C GLU A 67 -10.80 -4.23 -3.53
N THR A 68 -10.66 -3.70 -4.75
CA THR A 68 -11.75 -3.71 -5.73
C THR A 68 -12.26 -5.13 -6.02
N GLY A 69 -11.38 -6.13 -6.04
CA GLY A 69 -11.77 -7.53 -6.22
C GLY A 69 -12.45 -8.17 -4.99
N LEU A 70 -12.27 -7.61 -3.80
CA LEU A 70 -12.97 -8.03 -2.58
C LEU A 70 -14.39 -7.47 -2.49
N LEU A 71 -14.63 -6.33 -3.13
CA LEU A 71 -15.93 -5.65 -3.15
C LEU A 71 -16.78 -6.22 -4.29
N HIS A 72 -17.85 -6.93 -3.94
CA HIS A 72 -18.76 -7.51 -4.91
C HIS A 72 -20.20 -7.10 -4.59
N PRO A 73 -20.94 -6.49 -5.54
CA PRO A 73 -22.27 -5.91 -5.27
C PRO A 73 -23.37 -6.90 -4.86
N ALA A 74 -23.05 -8.19 -4.71
CA ALA A 74 -23.95 -9.22 -4.18
C ALA A 74 -23.72 -9.50 -2.69
N ASN A 75 -22.73 -8.87 -2.06
CA ASN A 75 -22.30 -9.14 -0.69
C ASN A 75 -22.81 -8.11 0.32
N ASN A 76 -22.71 -8.48 1.59
CA ASN A 76 -23.07 -7.67 2.75
C ASN A 76 -21.99 -6.60 3.03
N PRO A 77 -22.29 -5.28 3.07
CA PRO A 77 -21.32 -4.23 3.33
C PRO A 77 -20.53 -4.39 4.66
N LEU A 78 -21.14 -4.97 5.70
CA LEU A 78 -20.44 -5.27 6.95
C LEU A 78 -19.36 -6.35 6.75
N GLU A 79 -19.65 -7.36 5.93
CA GLU A 79 -18.70 -8.41 5.60
C GLU A 79 -17.53 -7.84 4.78
N GLU A 80 -17.82 -6.97 3.82
CA GLU A 80 -16.81 -6.27 3.03
C GLU A 80 -15.86 -5.43 3.90
N ILE A 81 -16.40 -4.67 4.86
CA ILE A 81 -15.61 -3.92 5.84
C ILE A 81 -14.69 -4.85 6.65
N ILE A 82 -15.21 -5.99 7.12
CA ILE A 82 -14.42 -6.96 7.89
C ILE A 82 -13.30 -7.58 7.04
N LEU A 83 -13.59 -7.92 5.77
CA LEU A 83 -12.62 -8.50 4.84
C LEU A 83 -11.49 -7.51 4.52
N LEU A 84 -11.83 -6.25 4.24
CA LEU A 84 -10.86 -5.18 4.02
C LEU A 84 -9.98 -4.97 5.25
N GLY A 85 -10.57 -4.83 6.45
CA GLY A 85 -9.82 -4.65 7.69
C GLY A 85 -8.86 -5.80 7.96
N ARG A 86 -9.27 -7.05 7.76
CA ARG A 86 -8.39 -8.22 7.89
C ARG A 86 -7.23 -8.17 6.88
N ARG A 87 -7.51 -7.76 5.64
CA ARG A 87 -6.50 -7.64 4.57
C ARG A 87 -5.44 -6.59 4.91
N TRP A 88 -5.81 -5.46 5.52
CA TRP A 88 -4.90 -4.39 5.92
C TRP A 88 -4.09 -4.73 7.17
N ILE A 89 -4.69 -5.43 8.14
CA ILE A 89 -4.01 -5.79 9.39
C ILE A 89 -3.03 -6.95 9.18
N LYS A 90 -3.35 -7.92 8.30
CA LYS A 90 -2.53 -9.12 8.04
C LYS A 90 -1.04 -8.84 7.78
N PRO A 91 -0.64 -7.86 6.95
CA PRO A 91 0.78 -7.57 6.72
C PRO A 91 1.48 -6.82 7.86
N LEU A 92 0.75 -6.12 8.75
CA LEU A 92 1.36 -5.22 9.74
C LEU A 92 2.44 -5.87 10.63
N PRO A 93 2.30 -7.11 11.12
CA PRO A 93 3.34 -7.77 11.91
C PRO A 93 4.66 -7.99 11.16
N HIS A 94 4.65 -7.93 9.84
CA HIS A 94 5.81 -8.11 8.97
C HIS A 94 6.41 -6.79 8.49
N ILE A 95 5.83 -5.64 8.88
CA ILE A 95 6.33 -4.32 8.55
C ILE A 95 7.14 -3.79 9.73
N HIS A 96 8.34 -3.29 9.42
CA HIS A 96 9.24 -2.68 10.35
C HIS A 96 8.52 -1.51 11.03
N PRO A 97 8.53 -1.41 12.37
CA PRO A 97 7.72 -0.41 13.10
C PRO A 97 7.96 1.04 12.67
N SER A 98 9.18 1.35 12.23
CA SER A 98 9.54 2.69 11.75
C SER A 98 9.37 2.88 10.24
N TYR A 99 8.91 1.89 9.47
CA TYR A 99 8.83 1.96 8.00
C TYR A 99 8.10 3.22 7.52
N PHE A 100 6.89 3.46 8.01
CA PHE A 100 6.08 4.62 7.57
C PHE A 100 6.71 5.95 7.97
N ILE A 101 7.24 6.05 9.20
CA ILE A 101 7.93 7.27 9.69
C ILE A 101 9.18 7.54 8.85
N GLN A 102 9.95 6.49 8.53
CA GLN A 102 11.14 6.61 7.69
C GLN A 102 10.75 6.96 6.24
N LEU A 103 9.69 6.36 5.70
CA LEU A 103 9.20 6.68 4.35
C LEU A 103 8.81 8.16 4.26
N GLN A 104 8.09 8.66 5.27
CA GLN A 104 7.74 10.08 5.38
C GLN A 104 8.96 11.00 5.41
N TYR A 105 9.98 10.65 6.21
CA TYR A 105 11.13 11.54 6.43
C TYR A 105 12.16 11.49 5.29
N PHE A 106 12.46 10.30 4.77
CA PHE A 106 13.53 10.10 3.79
C PHE A 106 13.03 10.07 2.34
N TYR A 107 11.76 9.75 2.10
CA TYR A 107 11.19 9.57 0.76
C TYR A 107 9.84 10.30 0.60
N PRO A 108 9.82 11.65 0.66
CA PRO A 108 8.58 12.43 0.70
C PRO A 108 7.67 12.23 -0.51
N GLN A 109 8.20 11.94 -1.70
CA GLN A 109 7.39 11.64 -2.88
C GLN A 109 6.68 10.28 -2.77
N ALA A 110 7.37 9.27 -2.24
CA ALA A 110 6.77 7.96 -1.98
C ALA A 110 5.71 8.05 -0.88
N TRP A 111 5.98 8.85 0.16
CA TRP A 111 4.99 9.17 1.19
C TRP A 111 3.78 9.90 0.62
N GLN A 112 3.97 10.85 -0.29
CA GLN A 112 2.87 11.54 -0.95
C GLN A 112 1.97 10.56 -1.71
N ALA A 113 2.55 9.59 -2.43
CA ALA A 113 1.80 8.53 -3.10
C ALA A 113 0.96 7.71 -2.10
N TYR A 114 1.57 7.31 -0.97
CA TYR A 114 0.86 6.61 0.11
C TYR A 114 -0.29 7.45 0.68
N THR A 115 -0.05 8.72 1.03
CA THR A 115 -1.11 9.59 1.58
C THR A 115 -2.23 9.86 0.58
N ARG A 116 -1.92 9.94 -0.71
CA ARG A 116 -2.94 10.10 -1.75
C ARG A 116 -3.82 8.87 -1.81
N TYR A 117 -3.22 7.68 -1.78
CA TYR A 117 -3.95 6.43 -1.73
C TYR A 117 -4.88 6.35 -0.49
N THR A 118 -4.39 6.66 0.70
CA THR A 118 -5.24 6.61 1.90
C THR A 118 -6.36 7.65 1.87
N GLN A 119 -6.07 8.89 1.42
CA GLN A 119 -7.05 9.99 1.42
C GLN A 119 -8.05 9.95 0.25
N MET A 120 -7.66 9.41 -0.90
CA MET A 120 -8.50 9.43 -2.10
C MET A 120 -9.08 8.07 -2.47
N HIS A 121 -8.52 6.98 -1.98
CA HIS A 121 -9.04 5.65 -2.27
C HIS A 121 -9.71 5.03 -1.05
N LEU A 122 -8.93 4.80 0.03
CA LEU A 122 -9.43 4.13 1.22
C LEU A 122 -10.58 4.91 1.88
N TYR A 123 -10.41 6.23 2.01
CA TYR A 123 -11.45 7.10 2.56
C TYR A 123 -12.79 6.95 1.84
N PHE A 124 -12.81 7.13 0.52
CA PHE A 124 -14.06 7.09 -0.25
C PHE A 124 -14.67 5.69 -0.27
N MET A 125 -13.84 4.65 -0.39
CA MET A 125 -14.28 3.27 -0.30
C MET A 125 -14.97 2.97 1.03
N MET A 126 -14.33 3.32 2.15
CA MET A 126 -14.91 3.10 3.48
C MET A 126 -16.15 3.94 3.71
N TYR A 127 -16.15 5.19 3.25
CA TYR A 127 -17.31 6.08 3.34
C TYR A 127 -18.52 5.49 2.61
N GLU A 128 -18.33 4.97 1.39
CA GLU A 128 -19.39 4.33 0.60
C GLU A 128 -19.90 3.06 1.27
N LEU A 129 -19.00 2.18 1.75
CA LEU A 129 -19.39 0.95 2.43
C LEU A 129 -20.19 1.18 3.70
N VAL A 130 -19.81 2.18 4.50
CA VAL A 130 -20.56 2.53 5.71
C VAL A 130 -21.94 3.06 5.35
N ASN A 131 -22.05 3.92 4.34
CA ASN A 131 -23.36 4.40 3.87
C ASN A 131 -24.24 3.28 3.33
N GLN A 132 -23.69 2.35 2.55
CA GLN A 132 -24.40 1.18 2.07
C GLN A 132 -24.85 0.28 3.23
N GLY A 133 -23.98 0.06 4.22
CA GLY A 133 -24.31 -0.70 5.42
C GLY A 133 -25.46 -0.08 6.21
N ILE A 134 -25.51 1.25 6.32
CA ILE A 134 -26.63 1.97 6.96
C ILE A 134 -27.92 1.80 6.14
N ALA A 135 -27.85 2.06 4.83
CA ALA A 135 -29.01 1.98 3.93
C ALA A 135 -29.62 0.57 3.87
N GLN A 136 -28.79 -0.47 3.97
CA GLN A 136 -29.20 -1.88 3.97
C GLN A 136 -29.54 -2.42 5.37
N GLY A 137 -29.39 -1.62 6.43
CA GLY A 137 -29.72 -2.01 7.81
C GLY A 137 -28.67 -2.89 8.51
N TYR A 138 -27.47 -3.04 7.94
CA TYR A 138 -26.34 -3.74 8.57
C TYR A 138 -25.57 -2.89 9.57
N LEU A 139 -25.67 -1.55 9.46
CA LEU A 139 -25.05 -0.59 10.36
C LEU A 139 -26.09 0.35 10.96
N GLN A 140 -25.82 0.83 12.17
CA GLN A 140 -26.73 1.72 12.90
C GLN A 140 -26.74 3.12 12.28
N THR A 141 -27.92 3.72 12.16
CA THR A 141 -28.14 5.02 11.49
C THR A 141 -27.47 6.22 12.16
N HIS A 142 -27.04 6.09 13.42
CA HIS A 142 -26.32 7.14 14.14
C HIS A 142 -24.80 7.09 13.94
N ILE A 143 -24.28 6.08 13.24
CA ILE A 143 -22.87 6.01 12.86
C ILE A 143 -22.59 7.14 11.87
N ASN A 144 -21.52 7.90 12.13
CA ASN A 144 -21.06 8.94 11.21
C ASN A 144 -20.06 8.35 10.21
N PRO A 145 -20.39 8.25 8.90
CA PRO A 145 -19.51 7.66 7.90
C PRO A 145 -18.17 8.39 7.74
N ASP A 146 -18.14 9.71 7.88
CA ASP A 146 -16.90 10.50 7.80
C ASP A 146 -15.93 10.19 8.94
N ILE A 147 -16.44 9.95 10.15
CA ILE A 147 -15.59 9.58 11.29
C ILE A 147 -15.02 8.18 11.07
N VAL A 148 -15.87 7.23 10.68
CA VAL A 148 -15.45 5.84 10.45
C VAL A 148 -14.40 5.77 9.33
N ALA A 149 -14.64 6.43 8.20
CA ALA A 149 -13.72 6.44 7.06
C ALA A 149 -12.38 7.15 7.32
N LYS A 150 -12.26 7.93 8.40
CA LYS A 150 -10.99 8.57 8.82
C LYS A 150 -10.20 7.73 9.83
N VAL A 151 -10.88 6.88 10.59
CA VAL A 151 -10.29 6.12 11.69
C VAL A 151 -9.88 4.71 11.24
N LEU A 152 -10.69 4.10 10.36
CA LEU A 152 -10.39 2.83 9.70
C LEU A 152 -9.49 3.02 8.48
#